data_AF-A0A0R1ZW04-F1
#
_entry.id   AF-A0A0R1ZW04-F1
#
_cell.length_a   1.000
_cell.length_b   1.000
_cell.length_c   1.000
_cell.angle_alpha   90.00
_cell.angle_beta   90.00
_cell.angle_gamma   90.00
#
_symmetry.space_group_name_H-M   'P 1'
#
loop_
_entity.id
_entity.type
_entity.pdbx_description
1 polymer ?
#
loop_
_entity_poly.entity_id
_entity_poly.type
_entity_poly.pdbx_seq_one_letter_code
_entity_poly.pdbx_strand_id
1 'polypeptide(L)'
;MTMPSWFKYLTPAYMKQVKKDKAEYKAQIARIKTLPKDYQRAFTAIQKYMWSNAAGDGMDMLNAQYDLIDFFWEGADNKIAVHDLIGDDVAAFVDGLIAERGVQTWANTSKERLNKALTK
;
A
#
# COMPACT_ATOMS: atom_id res chain seq x y z
N MET A 1 9.11 -15.01 -35.10
CA MET A 1 9.99 -14.36 -34.10
C MET A 1 9.10 -13.76 -33.04
N THR A 2 9.08 -14.33 -31.83
CA THR A 2 8.26 -13.81 -30.71
C THR A 2 8.94 -12.59 -30.11
N MET A 3 8.18 -11.54 -29.84
CA MET A 3 8.75 -10.34 -29.22
C MET A 3 9.21 -10.63 -27.79
N PRO A 4 10.35 -10.06 -27.34
CA PRO A 4 10.82 -10.20 -25.96
C PRO A 4 9.80 -9.67 -24.93
N SER A 5 9.72 -10.31 -23.76
CA SER A 5 8.80 -9.91 -22.67
C SER A 5 8.95 -8.45 -22.25
N TRP A 6 10.15 -7.89 -22.32
CA TRP A 6 10.41 -6.49 -21.95
C TRP A 6 9.83 -5.47 -22.95
N PHE A 7 9.55 -5.88 -24.19
CA PHE A 7 9.01 -4.98 -25.23
C PHE A 7 7.65 -4.38 -24.82
N LYS A 8 6.86 -5.11 -24.01
CA LYS A 8 5.57 -4.63 -23.50
C LYS A 8 5.69 -3.30 -22.73
N TYR A 9 6.82 -3.07 -22.06
CA TYR A 9 7.09 -1.88 -21.25
C TYR A 9 7.44 -0.63 -22.09
N LEU A 10 7.70 -0.78 -23.39
CA LEU A 10 7.94 0.33 -24.31
C LEU A 10 6.72 0.66 -25.18
N THR A 11 5.61 -0.04 -24.98
CA THR A 11 4.40 0.24 -25.75
C THR A 11 3.78 1.58 -25.32
N PRO A 12 3.21 2.36 -26.26
CA PRO A 12 2.46 3.58 -25.92
C PRO A 12 1.34 3.32 -24.90
N ALA A 13 0.72 2.13 -24.97
CA ALA A 13 -0.31 1.69 -24.03
C ALA A 13 0.23 1.58 -22.59
N TYR A 14 1.37 0.91 -22.40
CA TYR A 14 2.00 0.82 -21.08
C TYR A 14 2.41 2.18 -20.52
N MET A 15 3.04 3.02 -21.35
CA MET A 15 3.44 4.38 -20.95
C MET A 15 2.23 5.24 -20.55
N LYS A 16 1.11 5.09 -21.26
CA LYS A 16 -0.16 5.75 -20.91
C LYS A 16 -0.69 5.25 -19.57
N GLN A 17 -0.62 3.95 -19.31
CA GLN A 17 -1.04 3.37 -18.02
C GLN A 17 -0.17 3.89 -16.87
N VAL A 18 1.16 3.85 -17.00
CA VAL A 18 2.08 4.38 -15.97
C VAL A 18 1.81 5.87 -15.68
N LYS A 19 1.49 6.65 -16.71
CA LYS A 19 1.10 8.07 -16.51
C LYS A 19 -0.20 8.19 -15.71
N LYS A 20 -1.19 7.33 -15.98
CA LYS A 20 -2.46 7.29 -15.24
C LYS A 20 -2.22 6.91 -13.78
N ASP A 21 -1.46 5.84 -13.52
CA ASP A 21 -1.18 5.36 -12.16
C ASP A 21 -0.42 6.41 -11.34
N LYS A 22 0.54 7.10 -11.95
CA LYS A 22 1.25 8.22 -11.31
C LYS A 22 0.32 9.40 -11.00
N ALA A 23 -0.61 9.72 -11.90
CA ALA A 23 -1.57 10.79 -11.69
C ALA A 23 -2.55 10.44 -10.55
N GLU A 24 -3.02 9.21 -10.50
CA GLU A 24 -3.87 8.67 -9.45
C GLU A 24 -3.17 8.69 -8.10
N TYR A 25 -1.94 8.17 -8.02
CA TYR A 25 -1.12 8.24 -6.81
C TYR A 25 -0.97 9.68 -6.31
N LYS A 26 -0.66 10.62 -7.21
CA LYS A 26 -0.53 12.04 -6.86
C LYS A 26 -1.85 12.61 -6.32
N ALA A 27 -2.99 12.24 -6.90
CA ALA A 27 -4.30 12.67 -6.43
C ALA A 27 -4.60 12.12 -5.03
N GLN A 28 -4.30 10.85 -4.77
CA GLN A 28 -4.48 10.20 -3.47
C GLN A 28 -3.59 10.84 -2.38
N ILE A 29 -2.33 11.16 -2.70
CA ILE A 29 -1.47 11.89 -1.75
C ILE A 29 -1.95 13.33 -1.53
N ALA A 30 -2.50 13.99 -2.56
CA ALA A 30 -3.08 15.32 -2.39
C ALA A 30 -4.32 15.30 -1.48
N ARG A 31 -5.14 14.25 -1.58
CA ARG A 31 -6.28 13.97 -0.70
C ARG A 31 -5.87 13.88 0.77
N ILE A 32 -4.74 13.23 1.09
CA ILE A 32 -4.25 13.20 2.48
C ILE A 32 -3.85 14.59 2.97
N LYS A 33 -3.25 15.43 2.11
CA LYS A 33 -2.79 16.77 2.49
C LYS A 33 -3.92 17.75 2.87
N THR A 34 -5.17 17.43 2.53
CA THR A 34 -6.32 18.23 2.96
C THR A 34 -6.87 17.81 4.31
N LEU A 35 -6.47 16.65 4.84
CA LEU A 35 -6.87 16.18 6.17
C LEU A 35 -6.17 16.96 7.29
N PRO A 36 -6.66 16.88 8.55
CA PRO A 36 -5.99 17.48 9.70
C PRO A 36 -4.52 17.02 9.84
N LYS A 37 -3.67 17.85 10.46
CA LYS A 37 -2.22 17.58 10.57
C LYS A 37 -1.89 16.24 11.23
N ASP A 38 -2.70 15.79 12.18
CA ASP A 38 -2.46 14.54 12.89
C ASP A 38 -2.69 13.33 11.97
N TYR A 39 -3.73 13.37 11.13
CA TYR A 39 -3.95 12.37 10.07
C TYR A 39 -2.79 12.33 9.07
N GLN A 40 -2.28 13.50 8.65
CA GLN A 40 -1.13 13.57 7.74
C GLN A 40 0.13 12.94 8.34
N ARG A 41 0.38 13.19 9.63
CA ARG A 41 1.52 12.64 10.37
C ARG A 41 1.40 11.12 10.52
N ALA A 42 0.23 10.65 10.96
CA ALA A 42 -0.06 9.22 11.10
C ALA A 42 0.11 8.50 9.75
N PHE A 43 -0.47 9.06 8.68
CA PHE A 43 -0.37 8.49 7.34
C PHE A 43 1.09 8.37 6.89
N THR A 44 1.90 9.41 7.08
CA THR A 44 3.32 9.40 6.68
C THR A 44 4.10 8.32 7.43
N ALA A 45 3.85 8.15 8.73
CA ALA A 45 4.49 7.13 9.54
C ALA A 45 4.07 5.71 9.10
N ILE A 46 2.77 5.48 8.94
CA ILE A 46 2.21 4.20 8.49
C ILE A 46 2.69 3.85 7.09
N GLN A 47 2.65 4.81 6.15
CA GLN A 47 3.12 4.61 4.79
C GLN A 47 4.58 4.12 4.81
N LYS A 48 5.46 4.76 5.58
CA LYS A 48 6.86 4.35 5.69
C LYS A 48 6.98 2.91 6.22
N TYR A 49 6.17 2.54 7.21
CA TYR A 49 6.16 1.18 7.77
C TYR A 49 5.69 0.15 6.73
N MET A 50 4.57 0.41 6.04
CA MET A 50 4.03 -0.46 4.98
C MET A 50 5.08 -0.74 3.90
N TRP A 51 5.69 0.31 3.34
CA TRP A 51 6.70 0.16 2.29
C TRP A 51 8.00 -0.51 2.75
N SER A 52 8.31 -0.47 4.05
CA SER A 52 9.44 -1.21 4.61
C SER A 52 9.21 -2.73 4.66
N ASN A 53 7.94 -3.16 4.70
CA ASN A 53 7.53 -4.56 4.76
C ASN A 53 7.10 -5.15 3.41
N ALA A 54 6.91 -4.30 2.39
CA ALA A 54 6.43 -4.69 1.07
C ALA A 54 7.35 -5.69 0.36
N ALA A 55 6.76 -6.71 -0.25
CA ALA A 55 7.44 -7.63 -1.16
C ALA A 55 6.73 -7.68 -2.53
N GLY A 56 7.30 -8.42 -3.48
CA GLY A 56 6.74 -8.55 -4.83
C GLY A 56 6.94 -7.30 -5.69
N ASP A 57 5.99 -7.00 -6.57
CA ASP A 57 6.00 -5.82 -7.44
C ASP A 57 5.43 -4.55 -6.77
N GLY A 58 4.91 -4.69 -5.54
CA GLY A 58 4.39 -3.61 -4.72
C GLY A 58 2.97 -3.16 -5.06
N MET A 59 2.29 -3.77 -6.05
CA MET A 59 0.95 -3.34 -6.45
C MET A 59 -0.09 -3.62 -5.37
N ASP A 60 -0.02 -4.77 -4.70
CA ASP A 60 -0.90 -5.10 -3.58
C ASP A 60 -0.72 -4.13 -2.41
N MET A 61 0.52 -3.73 -2.14
CA MET A 61 0.82 -2.74 -1.10
C MET A 61 0.27 -1.35 -1.47
N LEU A 62 0.35 -0.98 -2.75
CA LEU A 62 -0.21 0.28 -3.24
C LEU A 62 -1.74 0.30 -3.08
N ASN A 63 -2.42 -0.80 -3.39
CA ASN A 63 -3.87 -0.92 -3.21
C ASN A 63 -4.24 -0.81 -1.73
N ALA A 64 -3.54 -1.52 -0.84
CA ALA A 64 -3.75 -1.42 0.61
C ALA A 64 -3.50 0.00 1.14
N GLN A 65 -2.53 0.72 0.57
CA GLN A 65 -2.32 2.13 0.90
C GLN A 65 -3.51 2.99 0.47
N TYR A 66 -4.14 2.73 -0.68
CA TYR A 66 -5.34 3.47 -1.11
C TYR A 66 -6.53 3.19 -0.21
N ASP A 67 -6.74 1.93 0.20
CA ASP A 67 -7.76 1.57 1.19
C ASP A 67 -7.55 2.34 2.51
N LEU A 68 -6.29 2.44 2.98
CA LEU A 68 -5.93 3.24 4.16
C LEU A 68 -6.27 4.73 4.00
N ILE A 69 -6.06 5.29 2.80
CA ILE A 69 -6.39 6.69 2.51
C ILE A 69 -7.91 6.90 2.61
N ASP A 70 -8.70 5.99 2.06
CA ASP A 70 -10.16 6.07 2.13
C ASP A 70 -10.66 5.91 3.57
N PHE A 71 -10.08 4.98 4.34
CA PHE A 71 -10.36 4.83 5.77
C PHE A 71 -10.07 6.11 6.58
N PHE A 72 -8.95 6.79 6.29
CA PHE A 72 -8.58 8.05 6.95
C PHE A 72 -9.51 9.20 6.56
N TRP A 73 -9.98 9.22 5.31
CA TRP A 73 -10.96 10.19 4.86
C TRP A 73 -12.28 10.04 5.60
N GLU A 74 -12.78 8.81 5.72
CA GLU A 74 -14.02 8.52 6.43
C GLU A 74 -13.90 8.87 7.93
N GLY A 75 -12.79 8.50 8.58
CA GLY A 75 -12.55 8.87 9.98
C GLY A 75 -12.52 10.39 10.21
N ALA A 76 -11.88 11.13 9.29
CA ALA A 76 -11.81 12.58 9.37
C ALA A 76 -13.16 13.26 9.10
N ASP A 77 -13.95 12.77 8.15
CA ASP A 77 -15.31 13.27 7.86
C ASP A 77 -16.25 13.09 9.06
N ASN A 78 -16.12 11.94 9.73
CA ASN A 78 -16.80 11.64 10.99
C ASN A 78 -16.20 12.36 12.22
N LYS A 79 -15.18 13.20 12.05
CA LYS A 79 -14.50 13.98 13.10
C LYS A 79 -13.92 13.11 14.23
N ILE A 80 -13.53 11.88 13.91
CA ILE A 80 -12.87 10.97 14.83
C ILE A 80 -11.41 11.41 14.96
N ALA A 81 -10.85 11.41 16.17
CA ALA A 81 -9.42 11.68 16.32
C ALA A 81 -8.62 10.49 15.80
N VAL A 82 -7.52 10.76 15.08
CA VAL A 82 -6.76 9.70 14.40
C VAL A 82 -6.33 8.57 15.35
N HIS A 83 -6.03 8.87 16.61
CA HIS A 83 -5.64 7.88 17.61
C HIS A 83 -6.79 6.93 18.00
N ASP A 84 -8.03 7.40 17.99
CA ASP A 84 -9.21 6.57 18.29
C ASP A 84 -9.49 5.62 17.12
N LEU A 85 -9.09 6.05 15.92
CA LEU A 85 -9.32 5.31 14.68
C LEU A 85 -8.33 4.16 14.50
N ILE A 86 -7.04 4.39 14.80
CA ILE A 86 -5.97 3.41 14.60
C ILE A 86 -5.54 2.68 15.88
N GLY A 87 -5.95 3.18 17.04
CA GLY A 87 -5.56 2.66 18.35
C GLY A 87 -4.11 3.00 18.74
N ASP A 88 -3.75 2.58 19.96
CA ASP A 88 -2.40 2.80 20.51
C ASP A 88 -1.33 1.90 19.85
N ASP A 89 -1.72 0.68 19.46
CA ASP A 89 -0.84 -0.25 18.72
C ASP A 89 -1.02 -0.07 17.21
N VAL A 90 -0.42 1.00 16.70
CA VAL A 90 -0.46 1.35 15.27
C VAL A 90 0.17 0.24 14.41
N ALA A 91 1.18 -0.46 14.92
CA ALA A 91 1.81 -1.54 14.16
C ALA A 91 0.85 -2.72 13.98
N ALA A 92 0.16 -3.15 15.05
CA ALA A 92 -0.85 -4.19 14.98
C ALA A 92 -2.02 -3.81 14.06
N PHE A 93 -2.44 -2.54 14.07
CA PHE A 93 -3.45 -2.03 13.11
C PHE A 93 -2.99 -2.20 11.66
N VAL A 94 -1.76 -1.77 11.33
CA VAL A 94 -1.24 -1.85 9.96
C VAL A 94 -1.01 -3.31 9.54
N ASP A 95 -0.48 -4.14 10.43
CA ASP A 95 -0.30 -5.57 10.16
C ASP A 95 -1.64 -6.28 9.94
N GLY A 96 -2.68 -5.90 10.70
CA GLY A 96 -4.05 -6.37 10.49
C GLY A 96 -4.58 -6.00 9.11
N LEU A 97 -4.43 -4.74 8.70
CA LEU A 97 -4.83 -4.26 7.36
C LEU A 97 -4.11 -5.02 6.24
N ILE A 98 -2.78 -5.19 6.37
CA ILE A 98 -1.95 -5.93 5.40
C ILE A 98 -2.39 -7.40 5.32
N ALA A 99 -2.67 -8.03 6.47
CA ALA A 99 -3.08 -9.42 6.55
C ALA A 99 -4.48 -9.66 5.95
N GLU A 100 -5.45 -8.80 6.25
CA GLU A 100 -6.81 -8.87 5.71
C GLU A 100 -6.81 -8.77 4.18
N ARG A 101 -5.94 -7.91 3.63
CA ARG A 101 -5.79 -7.71 2.18
C ARG A 101 -4.91 -8.75 1.50
N GLY A 102 -4.36 -9.72 2.25
CA GLY A 102 -3.53 -10.79 1.70
C GLY A 102 -2.24 -10.28 1.05
N VAL A 103 -1.75 -9.11 1.47
CA VAL A 103 -0.63 -8.43 0.82
C VAL A 103 0.66 -9.23 1.01
N GLN A 104 1.44 -9.39 -0.07
CA GLN A 104 2.75 -10.03 0.02
C GLN A 104 3.74 -9.14 0.79
N THR A 105 4.36 -9.73 1.80
CA THR A 105 5.37 -9.10 2.66
C THR A 105 6.65 -9.94 2.67
N TRP A 106 7.75 -9.34 3.12
CA TRP A 106 8.99 -10.10 3.32
C TRP A 106 8.79 -11.27 4.29
N ALA A 107 7.98 -11.05 5.33
CA ALA A 107 7.70 -12.05 6.36
C ALA A 107 6.93 -13.27 5.79
N ASN A 108 5.84 -13.05 5.06
CA ASN A 108 5.07 -14.18 4.51
C ASN A 108 5.84 -14.89 3.39
N THR A 109 6.55 -14.15 2.54
CA THR A 109 7.39 -14.71 1.48
C THR A 109 8.51 -15.59 2.07
N SER A 110 9.12 -15.16 3.17
CA SER A 110 10.16 -15.94 3.87
C SER A 110 9.59 -17.24 4.44
N LYS A 111 8.43 -17.18 5.11
CA LYS A 111 7.73 -18.37 5.64
C LYS A 111 7.39 -19.37 4.53
N GLU A 112 6.85 -18.89 3.42
CA GLU A 112 6.52 -19.75 2.27
C GLU A 112 7.76 -20.43 1.68
N ARG A 113 8.88 -19.70 1.56
CA ARG A 113 10.14 -20.26 1.07
C ARG A 113 10.66 -21.37 1.98
N LEU A 114 10.62 -21.17 3.30
CA LEU A 114 11.02 -22.18 4.28
C LEU A 114 10.16 -23.46 4.15
N ASN A 115 8.83 -23.30 4.11
CA ASN A 115 7.92 -24.44 3.99
C ASN A 115 8.15 -25.20 2.68
N LYS A 116 8.32 -24.48 1.56
CA LYS A 116 8.63 -25.10 0.26
C LYS A 116 9.97 -25.85 0.25
N ALA A 117 10.96 -25.39 1.02
CA ALA A 117 12.26 -26.03 1.10
C ALA A 117 12.23 -27.35 1.88
N LEU A 118 11.34 -27.47 2.87
CA LEU A 118 11.23 -28.65 3.75
C LEU A 118 10.13 -29.65 3.35
N THR A 119 9.21 -29.26 2.47
CA THR A 119 8.14 -30.12 1.95
C THR A 119 8.53 -30.77 0.60
N LYS A 120 9.83 -30.87 0.31
CA LYS A 120 10.38 -31.41 -0.93
C LYS A 120 11.04 -32.78 -0.71
#